data_AF-A0A9X7UFK9-F1
#
_entry.id   AF-A0A9X7UFK9-F1
#
_cell.length_a   1.000
_cell.length_b   1.000
_cell.length_c   1.000
_cell.angle_alpha   90.00
_cell.angle_beta   90.00
_cell.angle_gamma   90.00
#
_symmetry.space_group_name_H-M   'P 1'
#
loop_
_entity.id
_entity.type
_entity.pdbx_description
1 polymer ?
#
loop_
_entity_poly.entity_id
_entity_poly.type
_entity_poly.pdbx_seq_one_letter_code
_entity_poly.pdbx_strand_id
1 'polypeptide(L)'
;MNALTPFDTDWKAPVPFSWRRAFGRAFADMCYVLLRASGWMAMTLLATFGVAILFFLMLGDFTAIGFFSQVANLGTRFVAADSARRAVFGDELFFTFIVAFGVVALLRGKLLLAIVTSTKGTRHG
;
A
#
# COMPACT_ATOMS: atom_id res chain seq x y z
N MET A 1 22.36 -45.69 46.05
CA MET A 1 21.05 -45.46 45.43
C MET A 1 20.82 -43.95 45.36
N ASN A 2 20.87 -43.45 44.12
CA ASN A 2 20.46 -42.16 43.56
C ASN A 2 20.76 -40.86 44.32
N ALA A 3 21.87 -40.24 43.93
CA ALA A 3 22.15 -38.82 44.16
C ALA A 3 21.21 -37.95 43.31
N LEU A 4 20.50 -37.02 43.94
CA LEU A 4 19.80 -35.93 43.28
C LEU A 4 20.84 -35.05 42.58
N THR A 5 20.82 -35.02 41.25
CA THR A 5 21.63 -34.08 40.46
C THR A 5 21.09 -32.65 40.63
N PRO A 6 21.91 -31.64 40.93
CA PRO A 6 21.44 -30.27 41.21
C PRO A 6 20.92 -29.48 39.99
N PHE A 7 20.76 -30.13 38.84
CA PHE A 7 20.56 -29.47 37.54
C PHE A 7 19.18 -29.72 36.91
N ASP A 8 18.26 -30.37 37.62
CA ASP A 8 16.99 -30.81 37.03
C ASP A 8 15.83 -29.80 37.06
N THR A 9 16.03 -28.57 37.56
CA THR A 9 14.94 -27.58 37.62
C THR A 9 15.44 -26.15 37.46
N ASP A 10 15.43 -25.61 36.23
CA ASP A 10 15.06 -24.19 36.02
C ASP A 10 14.84 -23.73 34.55
N TRP A 11 14.76 -24.64 33.57
CA TRP A 11 14.68 -24.22 32.16
C TRP A 11 13.31 -23.65 31.73
N LYS A 12 12.32 -23.58 32.63
CA LYS A 12 11.02 -22.93 32.39
C LYS A 12 10.55 -22.07 33.57
N ALA A 13 11.41 -21.21 34.11
CA ALA A 13 10.88 -20.09 34.88
C ALA A 13 9.93 -19.29 33.96
N PRO A 14 8.61 -19.17 34.25
CA PRO A 14 7.72 -18.36 33.44
C PRO A 14 8.24 -16.93 33.50
N VAL A 15 8.81 -16.45 32.39
CA VAL A 15 9.30 -15.08 32.29
C VAL A 15 8.15 -14.14 32.63
N PRO A 16 8.29 -13.26 33.64
CA PRO A 16 7.19 -12.39 34.02
C PRO A 16 6.81 -11.53 32.81
N PHE A 17 5.51 -11.49 32.51
CA PHE A 17 4.98 -10.66 31.44
C PHE A 17 5.34 -9.19 31.76
N SER A 18 6.27 -8.64 30.99
CA SER A 18 6.69 -7.25 31.13
C SER A 18 5.90 -6.41 30.13
N TRP A 19 4.93 -5.68 30.65
CA TRP A 19 4.08 -4.76 29.88
C TRP A 19 4.91 -3.83 28.98
N ARG A 20 6.05 -3.31 29.48
CA ARG A 20 6.99 -2.50 28.69
C ARG A 20 7.52 -3.20 27.42
N ARG A 21 7.85 -4.50 27.50
CA ARG A 21 8.33 -5.28 26.34
C ARG A 21 7.19 -5.67 25.40
N ALA A 22 5.96 -5.80 25.91
CA ALA A 22 4.77 -6.01 25.09
C ALA A 22 4.43 -4.74 24.28
N PHE A 23 4.46 -3.57 24.91
CA PHE A 23 4.26 -2.28 24.25
C PHE A 23 5.34 -1.97 23.22
N GLY A 24 6.61 -2.18 23.55
CA GLY A 24 7.71 -1.96 22.60
C GLY A 24 7.60 -2.84 21.34
N ARG A 25 7.18 -4.11 21.50
CA ARG A 25 6.94 -5.01 20.36
C ARG A 25 5.72 -4.58 19.54
N ALA A 26 4.60 -4.26 20.19
CA ALA A 26 3.41 -3.78 19.49
C ALA A 26 3.68 -2.50 18.67
N PHE A 27 4.49 -1.59 19.22
CA PHE A 27 4.91 -0.39 18.51
C PHE A 27 5.81 -0.72 17.31
N ALA A 28 6.80 -1.59 17.49
CA ALA A 28 7.68 -2.03 16.40
C ALA A 28 6.89 -2.73 15.28
N ASP A 29 5.94 -3.58 15.63
CA ASP A 29 5.05 -4.25 14.67
C ASP A 29 4.18 -3.24 13.91
N MET A 30 3.63 -2.25 14.61
CA MET A 30 2.85 -1.18 14.00
C MET A 30 3.68 -0.32 13.05
N CYS A 31 4.91 0.05 13.44
CA CYS A 31 5.84 0.77 12.57
C CYS A 31 6.20 -0.05 11.32
N TYR A 32 6.46 -1.35 11.48
CA TYR A 32 6.74 -2.25 10.36
C TYR A 32 5.56 -2.32 9.39
N VAL A 33 4.34 -2.51 9.90
CA VAL A 33 3.13 -2.57 9.09
C VAL A 33 2.90 -1.24 8.36
N LEU A 34 3.03 -0.10 9.05
CA LEU A 34 2.85 1.21 8.44
C LEU A 34 3.87 1.49 7.34
N LEU A 35 5.15 1.18 7.57
CA LEU A 35 6.21 1.38 6.57
C LEU A 35 6.00 0.47 5.36
N ARG A 36 5.61 -0.79 5.60
CA ARG A 36 5.37 -1.74 4.51
C ARG A 36 4.12 -1.36 3.71
N ALA A 37 3.06 -0.95 4.39
CA ALA A 37 1.82 -0.48 3.77
C ALA A 37 2.05 0.80 2.97
N SER A 38 2.80 1.77 3.49
CA SER A 38 3.11 3.02 2.78
C SER A 38 3.96 2.78 1.54
N GLY A 39 4.96 1.89 1.61
CA GLY A 39 5.75 1.50 0.44
C GLY A 39 4.89 0.83 -0.65
N TRP A 40 3.97 -0.05 -0.24
CA TRP A 40 3.03 -0.67 -1.18
C TRP A 40 2.06 0.35 -1.80
N MET A 41 1.51 1.26 -0.97
CA MET A 41 0.63 2.34 -1.41
C MET A 41 1.33 3.27 -2.41
N ALA A 42 2.54 3.74 -2.07
CA ALA A 42 3.31 4.65 -2.90
C ALA A 42 3.60 4.05 -4.28
N MET A 43 4.05 2.78 -4.32
CA MET A 43 4.32 2.11 -5.59
C MET A 43 3.03 1.91 -6.40
N THR A 44 1.89 1.69 -5.75
CA THR A 44 0.59 1.43 -6.40
C THR A 44 -0.01 2.73 -6.95
N LEU A 45 0.11 3.83 -6.20
CA LEU A 45 -0.21 5.18 -6.68
C LEU A 45 0.67 5.56 -7.87
N LEU A 46 1.98 5.32 -7.80
CA LEU A 46 2.89 5.60 -8.90
C LEU A 46 2.52 4.81 -10.17
N ALA A 47 2.19 3.52 -10.03
CA ALA A 47 1.70 2.72 -11.14
C ALA A 47 0.36 3.24 -11.69
N THR A 48 -0.55 3.67 -10.83
CA THR A 48 -1.85 4.25 -11.22
C THR A 48 -1.66 5.55 -12.01
N PHE A 49 -0.77 6.44 -11.57
CA PHE A 49 -0.39 7.63 -12.33
C PHE A 49 0.28 7.27 -13.65
N GLY A 50 1.14 6.23 -13.67
CA GLY A 50 1.71 5.69 -14.90
C GLY A 50 0.65 5.26 -15.91
N VAL A 51 -0.41 4.56 -15.47
CA VAL A 51 -1.54 4.18 -16.33
C VAL A 51 -2.24 5.41 -16.90
N ALA A 52 -2.49 6.43 -16.08
CA ALA A 52 -3.09 7.69 -16.57
C ALA A 52 -2.20 8.37 -17.61
N ILE A 53 -0.88 8.44 -17.37
CA ILE A 53 0.07 9.01 -18.33
C ILE A 53 0.05 8.22 -19.65
N LEU A 54 0.11 6.88 -19.58
CA LEU A 54 0.06 6.01 -20.74
C LEU A 54 -1.24 6.15 -21.53
N PHE A 55 -2.37 6.38 -20.86
CA PHE A 55 -3.65 6.66 -21.52
C PHE A 55 -3.60 7.93 -22.38
N PHE A 56 -3.13 9.05 -21.81
CA PHE A 56 -2.98 10.29 -22.58
C PHE A 56 -1.92 10.17 -23.69
N LEU A 57 -0.86 9.42 -23.44
CA LEU A 57 0.19 9.15 -24.42
C LEU A 57 -0.37 8.33 -25.59
N MET A 58 -1.20 7.32 -25.32
CA MET A 58 -1.92 6.53 -26.32
C MET A 58 -2.89 7.41 -27.14
N LEU A 59 -3.64 8.31 -26.50
CA LEU A 59 -4.48 9.29 -27.22
C LEU A 59 -3.68 10.30 -28.05
N GLY A 60 -2.39 10.46 -27.74
CA GLY A 60 -1.44 11.34 -28.41
C GLY A 60 -0.53 10.65 -29.43
N ASP A 61 -0.92 9.47 -29.92
CA ASP A 61 -0.13 8.66 -30.88
C ASP A 61 1.28 8.32 -30.37
N PHE A 62 1.40 8.14 -29.06
CA PHE A 62 2.65 7.93 -28.34
C PHE A 62 3.71 9.03 -28.49
N THR A 63 3.30 10.24 -28.88
CA THR A 63 4.18 11.40 -29.00
C THR A 63 4.05 12.36 -27.82
N ALA A 64 5.13 13.07 -27.49
CA ALA A 64 5.09 14.11 -26.47
C ALA A 64 4.13 15.26 -26.85
N ILE A 65 4.15 15.68 -28.13
CA ILE A 65 3.26 16.74 -28.63
C ILE A 65 1.80 16.32 -28.52
N GLY A 66 1.47 15.08 -28.93
CA GLY A 66 0.13 14.54 -28.81
C GLY A 66 -0.35 14.43 -27.36
N PHE A 67 0.50 13.95 -26.44
CA PHE A 67 0.20 13.91 -25.01
C PHE A 67 -0.18 15.30 -24.47
N PHE A 68 0.67 16.31 -24.70
CA PHE A 68 0.39 17.67 -24.21
C PHE A 68 -0.82 18.30 -24.89
N SER A 69 -1.11 17.97 -26.16
CA SER A 69 -2.32 18.41 -26.86
C SER A 69 -3.59 17.88 -26.18
N GLN A 70 -3.62 16.61 -25.80
CA GLN A 70 -4.75 16.01 -25.09
C GLN A 70 -4.93 16.61 -23.69
N VAL A 71 -3.83 16.84 -22.96
CA VAL A 71 -3.86 17.51 -21.65
C VAL A 71 -4.37 18.95 -21.78
N ALA A 72 -3.93 19.69 -22.81
CA ALA A 72 -4.38 21.04 -23.08
C ALA A 72 -5.87 21.09 -23.45
N ASN A 73 -6.36 20.11 -24.23
CA ASN A 73 -7.77 19.99 -24.55
C ASN A 73 -8.61 19.82 -23.28
N LEU A 74 -8.21 18.92 -22.38
CA LEU A 74 -8.90 18.73 -21.10
C LEU A 74 -8.91 20.00 -20.26
N GLY A 75 -7.76 20.66 -20.11
CA GLY A 75 -7.61 21.87 -19.32
C GLY A 75 -8.46 23.03 -19.85
N THR A 76 -8.45 23.26 -21.16
CA THR A 76 -9.26 24.31 -21.79
C THR A 76 -10.76 24.06 -21.63
N ARG A 77 -11.22 22.80 -21.75
CA ARG A 77 -12.62 22.42 -21.51
C ARG A 77 -13.02 22.58 -20.04
N PHE A 78 -12.15 22.24 -19.10
CA PHE A 78 -12.40 22.40 -17.68
C PHE A 78 -12.51 23.89 -17.29
N VAL A 79 -11.59 24.73 -17.78
CA VAL A 79 -11.61 26.18 -17.53
C VAL A 79 -12.83 26.84 -18.20
N ALA A 80 -13.28 26.38 -19.37
CA ALA A 80 -14.47 26.92 -20.01
C ALA A 80 -15.79 26.51 -19.34
N ALA A 81 -15.80 25.46 -18.50
CA ALA A 81 -17.01 24.96 -17.86
C ALA A 81 -17.50 25.86 -16.72
N ASP A 82 -18.82 25.87 -16.48
CA ASP A 82 -19.42 26.51 -15.29
C ASP A 82 -19.00 25.78 -14.00
N SER A 83 -19.02 26.50 -12.88
CA SER A 83 -18.78 26.01 -11.51
C SER A 83 -19.44 24.66 -11.19
N ALA A 84 -20.73 24.49 -11.50
CA ALA A 84 -21.45 23.23 -11.23
C ALA A 84 -20.87 22.05 -12.03
N ARG A 85 -20.51 22.27 -13.30
CA ARG A 85 -19.93 21.25 -14.18
C ARG A 85 -18.50 20.89 -13.79
N ARG A 86 -17.73 21.87 -13.30
CA ARG A 86 -16.38 21.63 -12.77
C ARG A 86 -16.41 20.74 -11.53
N ALA A 87 -17.38 20.94 -10.63
CA ALA A 87 -17.53 20.09 -9.45
C ALA A 87 -17.84 18.64 -9.83
N VAL A 88 -18.82 18.43 -10.71
CA VAL A 88 -19.17 17.09 -11.23
C VAL A 88 -17.97 16.42 -11.90
N PHE A 89 -17.24 17.14 -12.75
CA PHE A 89 -16.04 16.61 -13.38
C PHE A 89 -14.97 16.22 -12.35
N GLY A 90 -14.81 16.99 -11.27
CA GLY A 90 -13.90 16.67 -10.17
C GLY A 90 -14.26 15.35 -9.50
N ASP A 91 -15.54 15.12 -9.23
CA ASP A 91 -16.05 13.89 -8.63
C ASP A 91 -15.85 12.68 -9.58
N GLU A 92 -16.14 12.85 -10.87
CA GLU A 92 -15.93 11.83 -11.90
C GLU A 92 -14.45 11.47 -12.04
N LEU A 93 -13.56 12.48 -12.02
CA LEU A 93 -12.13 12.29 -12.09
C LEU A 93 -11.62 11.53 -10.86
N PHE A 94 -12.07 11.92 -9.66
CA PHE A 94 -11.72 11.24 -8.41
C PHE A 94 -12.19 9.78 -8.41
N PHE A 95 -13.43 9.53 -8.81
CA PHE A 95 -13.98 8.18 -8.94
C PHE A 95 -13.18 7.34 -9.93
N THR A 96 -12.81 7.90 -11.08
CA THR A 96 -11.98 7.24 -12.09
C THR A 96 -10.62 6.83 -11.52
N PHE A 97 -9.97 7.71 -10.75
CA PHE A 97 -8.70 7.39 -10.09
C PHE A 97 -8.85 6.34 -8.99
N ILE A 98 -9.95 6.33 -8.22
CA ILE A 98 -10.24 5.27 -7.26
C ILE A 98 -10.37 3.92 -7.95
N VAL A 99 -11.14 3.85 -9.05
CA VAL A 99 -11.33 2.62 -9.80
C VAL A 99 -10.00 2.13 -10.40
N ALA A 100 -9.25 3.03 -11.03
CA ALA A 100 -7.92 2.71 -11.58
C ALA A 100 -6.97 2.21 -10.49
N PHE A 101 -6.91 2.90 -9.34
CA PHE A 101 -6.12 2.48 -8.20
C PHE A 101 -6.55 1.10 -7.69
N GLY A 102 -7.86 0.86 -7.56
CA GLY A 102 -8.41 -0.43 -7.16
C GLY A 102 -8.00 -1.56 -8.09
N VAL A 103 -8.08 -1.36 -9.40
CA VAL A 103 -7.65 -2.34 -10.40
C VAL A 103 -6.14 -2.63 -10.26
N VAL A 104 -5.31 -1.59 -10.20
CA VAL A 104 -3.84 -1.74 -10.04
C VAL A 104 -3.51 -2.44 -8.71
N ALA A 105 -4.19 -2.07 -7.63
CA ALA A 105 -4.05 -2.67 -6.31
C ALA A 105 -4.41 -4.16 -6.32
N LEU A 106 -5.52 -4.54 -6.97
CA LEU A 106 -5.95 -5.94 -7.11
C LEU A 106 -4.95 -6.76 -7.92
N LEU A 107 -4.44 -6.23 -9.03
CA LEU A 107 -3.39 -6.88 -9.83
C LEU A 107 -2.10 -7.05 -9.01
N ARG A 108 -1.82 -6.13 -8.08
CA ARG A 108 -0.70 -6.23 -7.14
C ARG A 108 -1.02 -7.00 -5.86
N GLY A 109 -2.25 -7.46 -5.69
CA GLY A 109 -2.74 -8.13 -4.49
C GLY A 109 -2.01 -9.42 -4.17
N LYS A 110 -1.43 -10.11 -5.17
CA LYS A 110 -0.58 -11.30 -4.95
C LYS A 110 0.66 -10.97 -4.11
N LEU A 111 1.18 -9.74 -4.19
CA LEU A 111 2.30 -9.25 -3.39
C LEU A 111 1.88 -8.95 -1.93
N LEU A 112 0.66 -8.43 -1.73
CA LEU A 112 0.08 -8.21 -0.40
C LEU A 112 -0.24 -9.52 0.31
N LEU A 113 -0.81 -10.49 -0.42
CA LEU A 113 -1.12 -11.80 0.12
C LEU A 113 0.14 -12.48 0.66
N ALA A 114 1.27 -12.39 -0.08
CA ALA A 114 2.56 -12.91 0.36
C ALA A 114 3.12 -12.22 1.62
N ILE A 115 2.87 -10.92 1.81
CA ILE A 115 3.31 -10.19 3.02
C ILE A 115 2.48 -10.63 4.24
N VAL A 116 1.16 -10.74 4.08
CA VAL A 116 0.24 -11.13 5.16
C VAL A 116 0.41 -12.60 5.55
N THR A 117 0.70 -13.48 4.59
CA THR A 117 0.95 -14.90 4.88
C THR A 117 2.33 -15.16 5.47
N SER A 118 3.35 -14.35 5.15
CA SER A 118 4.69 -14.44 5.74
C SER A 118 4.68 -14.20 7.26
N THR A 119 3.77 -13.35 7.77
CA THR A 119 3.64 -13.08 9.21
C THR A 119 3.11 -14.28 10.01
N LYS A 120 2.48 -15.29 9.37
CA LYS A 120 2.01 -16.49 10.04
C LYS A 120 3.05 -17.63 10.09
N GLY A 121 4.19 -17.49 9.41
CA GLY A 121 5.16 -18.57 9.18
C GLY A 121 6.50 -18.41 9.89
N THR A 122 6.56 -18.07 11.18
CA THR A 122 7.79 -18.28 11.99
C THR A 122 7.46 -18.53 13.46
N ARG A 123 6.52 -19.45 13.71
CA ARG A 123 6.32 -20.10 15.01
C ARG A 123 6.52 -21.61 14.88
N HIS A 124 7.75 -22.00 14.57
CA HIS A 124 8.28 -23.35 14.80
C HIS A 124 9.72 -23.09 15.28
N GLY A 125 10.21 -23.53 16.42
CA GLY A 125 9.75 -24.34 17.54
C GLY A 125 10.95 -24.37 18.49
#